data_AF-A0A530AXI9-F1
#
_entry.id   AF-A0A530AXI9-F1
#
_cell.length_a   1.000
_cell.length_b   1.000
_cell.length_c   1.000
_cell.angle_alpha   90.00
_cell.angle_beta   90.00
_cell.angle_gamma   90.00
#
_symmetry.space_group_name_H-M   'P 1'
#
loop_
_entity.id
_entity.type
_entity.pdbx_description
1 polymer ?
#
loop_
_entity_poly.entity_id
_entity_poly.type
_entity_poly.pdbx_seq_one_letter_code
_entity_poly.pdbx_strand_id
1 'polypeptide(L)'
;MPYTDGNLAHAVDPDRGVINFAEADTMRDRLIVGLDLPTLKEAEKAVRELEGAVSFYKIGYQLAFAGGLDFARELASGGTKVFLDMKLLDIDNTVAKGVENIVKMGVTMLTLHAYPKTMRAAVEAAKGTDLCLLGVTVLTSMDEQDMIDAGYEYDPHTLVLRRSEQALHAGMGGIVCSAEEAEAVRRIVGPDLAVVTPGIRPSGSDH
;
A
#
# COMPACT_ATOMS: atom_id res chain seq x y z
N MET A 1 21.68 30.09 -7.94
CA MET A 1 20.30 30.61 -7.72
C MET A 1 19.82 30.01 -6.42
N PRO A 2 19.67 30.78 -5.32
CA PRO A 2 19.23 30.19 -4.05
C PRO A 2 17.72 29.94 -4.13
N TYR A 3 17.33 28.71 -3.79
CA TYR A 3 15.94 28.31 -3.61
C TYR A 3 15.41 29.02 -2.37
N THR A 4 14.40 29.88 -2.54
CA THR A 4 13.70 30.52 -1.43
C THR A 4 12.72 29.53 -0.81
N ASP A 5 12.80 29.38 0.51
CA ASP A 5 11.83 28.70 1.36
C ASP A 5 10.43 29.26 1.12
N GLY A 6 9.62 28.48 0.42
CA GLY A 6 8.19 28.69 0.25
C GLY A 6 7.45 27.82 1.25
N ASN A 7 7.02 28.42 2.34
CA ASN A 7 6.05 27.88 3.28
C ASN A 7 4.79 27.45 2.50
N LEU A 8 4.65 26.16 2.21
CA LEU A 8 3.49 25.56 1.57
C LEU A 8 2.78 24.67 2.58
N ALA A 9 2.00 25.31 3.44
CA ALA A 9 0.86 24.64 4.06
C ALA A 9 -0.14 24.31 2.94
N HIS A 10 0.10 23.21 2.23
CA HIS A 10 -0.91 22.64 1.34
C HIS A 10 -1.95 21.95 2.23
N ALA A 11 -3.09 22.61 2.38
CA ALA A 11 -4.28 22.01 2.95
C ALA A 11 -4.59 20.72 2.19
N VAL A 12 -4.56 19.60 2.92
CA VAL A 12 -5.13 18.33 2.49
C VAL A 12 -6.61 18.60 2.17
N ASP A 13 -7.06 18.19 1.00
CA ASP A 13 -8.45 18.34 0.55
C ASP A 13 -9.41 17.71 1.58
N PRO A 14 -10.27 18.47 2.26
CA PRO A 14 -11.12 17.98 3.35
C PRO A 14 -12.30 17.12 2.85
N ASP A 15 -12.62 17.14 1.54
CA ASP A 15 -13.72 16.37 0.96
C ASP A 15 -13.25 15.01 0.38
N ARG A 16 -11.98 14.65 0.58
CA ARG A 16 -11.44 13.39 0.11
C ARG A 16 -11.92 12.26 0.99
N GLY A 17 -12.54 11.25 0.39
CA GLY A 17 -12.86 9.96 1.02
C GLY A 17 -11.58 9.24 1.43
N VAL A 18 -10.94 9.70 2.49
CA VAL A 18 -9.95 8.90 3.21
C VAL A 18 -10.76 7.79 3.85
N ILE A 19 -10.51 6.53 3.48
CA ILE A 19 -11.01 5.42 4.28
C ILE A 19 -10.42 5.64 5.67
N ASN A 20 -11.27 6.02 6.62
CA ASN A 20 -10.83 6.30 7.98
C ASN A 20 -10.48 4.96 8.65
N PHE A 21 -9.23 4.53 8.48
CA PHE A 21 -8.72 3.34 9.15
C PHE A 21 -8.55 3.55 10.66
N ALA A 22 -8.72 4.78 11.17
CA ALA A 22 -8.72 5.03 12.62
C ALA A 22 -9.98 4.46 13.31
N GLU A 23 -11.05 4.18 12.56
CA GLU A 23 -12.28 3.54 13.05
C GLU A 23 -12.29 2.01 12.90
N ALA A 24 -11.14 1.36 12.70
CA ALA A 24 -11.06 -0.09 12.70
C ALA A 24 -11.40 -0.66 14.10
N ASP A 25 -12.68 -0.96 14.31
CA ASP A 25 -13.30 -1.24 15.61
C ASP A 25 -12.87 -2.60 16.21
N THR A 26 -12.27 -3.49 15.40
CA THR A 26 -11.86 -4.83 15.84
C THR A 26 -10.53 -5.30 15.21
N MET A 27 -9.85 -6.27 15.84
CA MET A 27 -8.67 -6.94 15.27
C MET A 27 -8.92 -7.49 13.86
N ARG A 28 -10.15 -7.93 13.58
CA ARG A 28 -10.57 -8.47 12.28
C ARG A 28 -10.40 -7.47 11.13
N ASP A 29 -10.53 -6.17 11.42
CA ASP A 29 -10.40 -5.10 10.42
C ASP A 29 -8.98 -4.55 10.30
N ARG A 30 -8.09 -4.87 11.25
CA ARG A 30 -6.68 -4.43 11.27
C ARG A 30 -5.71 -5.48 10.75
N LEU A 31 -6.09 -6.75 10.78
CA LEU A 31 -5.28 -7.85 10.25
C LEU A 31 -5.55 -8.05 8.75
N ILE A 32 -4.49 -7.94 7.94
CA ILE A 32 -4.53 -8.28 6.52
C ILE A 32 -3.81 -9.60 6.32
N VAL A 33 -4.54 -10.64 5.92
CA VAL A 33 -3.95 -11.98 5.70
C VAL A 33 -3.40 -12.09 4.28
N GLY A 34 -2.11 -12.43 4.16
CA GLY A 34 -1.47 -12.68 2.87
C GLY A 34 -1.89 -14.02 2.28
N LEU A 35 -2.42 -14.00 1.06
CA LEU A 35 -2.67 -15.19 0.24
C LEU A 35 -1.44 -15.46 -0.64
N ASP A 36 -0.29 -15.62 0.01
CA ASP A 36 0.99 -15.91 -0.65
C ASP A 36 1.08 -17.43 -0.94
N LEU A 37 0.19 -17.89 -1.84
CA LEU A 37 -0.05 -19.29 -2.17
C LEU A 37 0.14 -19.53 -3.68
N PRO A 38 0.68 -20.69 -4.08
CA PRO A 38 1.02 -20.98 -5.48
C PRO A 38 -0.19 -21.25 -6.39
N THR A 39 -1.37 -21.54 -5.84
CA THR A 39 -2.56 -21.90 -6.66
C THR A 39 -3.84 -21.25 -6.14
N LEU A 40 -4.78 -21.00 -7.07
CA LEU A 40 -6.13 -20.52 -6.74
C LEU A 40 -6.86 -21.46 -5.77
N LYS A 41 -6.76 -22.78 -6.00
CA LYS A 41 -7.42 -23.78 -5.16
C LYS A 41 -6.99 -23.71 -3.70
N GLU A 42 -5.70 -23.46 -3.44
CA GLU A 42 -5.17 -23.28 -2.09
C GLU A 42 -5.64 -21.95 -1.49
N ALA A 43 -5.65 -20.87 -2.27
CA ALA A 43 -6.14 -19.57 -1.82
C ALA A 43 -7.63 -19.62 -1.45
N GLU A 44 -8.47 -20.21 -2.30
CA GLU A 44 -9.88 -20.45 -2.01
C GLU A 44 -10.09 -21.28 -0.74
N LYS A 45 -9.26 -22.31 -0.54
CA LYS A 45 -9.32 -23.13 0.67
C LYS A 45 -9.00 -22.30 1.91
N ALA A 46 -7.93 -21.50 1.88
CA ALA A 46 -7.56 -20.63 2.99
C ALA A 46 -8.66 -19.61 3.31
N VAL A 47 -9.26 -18.98 2.30
CA VAL A 47 -10.38 -18.04 2.48
C VAL A 47 -11.58 -18.71 3.15
N ARG A 48 -11.94 -19.94 2.73
CA ARG A 48 -13.03 -20.70 3.37
C ARG A 48 -12.73 -21.07 4.82
N GLU A 49 -11.49 -21.46 5.12
CA GLU A 49 -11.08 -21.83 6.48
C GLU A 49 -11.08 -20.63 7.44
N LEU A 50 -10.90 -19.42 6.92
CA LEU A 50 -10.83 -18.17 7.68
C LEU A 50 -12.14 -17.36 7.63
N GLU A 51 -13.20 -17.93 7.05
CA GLU A 51 -14.50 -17.29 6.92
C GLU A 51 -15.06 -16.89 8.30
N GLY A 52 -15.54 -15.65 8.43
CA GLY A 52 -16.04 -15.10 9.69
C GLY A 52 -14.95 -14.64 10.67
N ALA A 53 -13.69 -15.05 10.50
CA ALA A 53 -12.56 -14.63 11.34
C ALA A 53 -11.79 -13.45 10.73
N VAL A 54 -11.64 -13.41 9.41
CA VAL A 54 -10.87 -12.40 8.67
C VAL A 54 -11.78 -11.72 7.64
N SER A 55 -11.62 -10.41 7.45
CA SER A 55 -12.36 -9.63 6.44
C SER A 55 -11.46 -9.02 5.35
N PHE A 56 -10.14 -9.15 5.48
CA PHE A 56 -9.16 -8.45 4.63
C PHE A 56 -8.03 -9.37 4.19
N TYR A 57 -7.88 -9.55 2.87
CA TYR A 57 -6.80 -10.35 2.28
C TYR A 57 -5.88 -9.53 1.38
N LYS A 58 -4.60 -9.88 1.38
CA LYS A 58 -3.59 -9.36 0.46
C LYS A 58 -3.29 -10.40 -0.61
N ILE A 59 -3.31 -9.98 -1.87
CA ILE A 59 -2.89 -10.80 -3.02
C ILE A 59 -1.63 -10.17 -3.61
N GLY A 60 -0.51 -10.87 -3.49
CA GLY A 60 0.78 -10.49 -4.08
C GLY A 60 1.08 -11.26 -5.37
N TYR A 61 2.30 -11.11 -5.89
CA TYR A 61 2.73 -11.68 -7.17
C TYR A 61 2.50 -13.18 -7.31
N GLN A 62 2.78 -13.97 -6.27
CA GLN A 62 2.69 -15.43 -6.35
C GLN A 62 1.29 -15.89 -6.78
N LEU A 63 0.26 -15.35 -6.13
CA LEU A 63 -1.12 -15.69 -6.48
C LEU A 63 -1.62 -14.89 -7.68
N ALA A 64 -1.26 -13.60 -7.80
CA ALA A 64 -1.70 -12.75 -8.91
C ALA A 64 -1.33 -13.34 -10.27
N PHE A 65 -0.10 -13.83 -10.43
CA PHE A 65 0.37 -14.48 -11.65
C PHE A 65 -0.10 -15.93 -11.82
N ALA A 66 -0.74 -16.50 -10.80
CA ALA A 66 -1.42 -17.81 -10.86
C ALA A 66 -2.93 -17.67 -11.16
N GLY A 67 -3.41 -16.50 -11.61
CA GLY A 67 -4.82 -16.21 -11.88
C GLY A 67 -5.53 -15.44 -10.75
N GLY A 68 -4.80 -15.00 -9.73
CA GLY A 68 -5.33 -14.33 -8.54
C GLY A 68 -5.99 -12.97 -8.77
N LEU A 69 -5.82 -12.36 -9.95
CA LEU A 69 -6.47 -11.07 -10.25
C LEU A 69 -7.99 -11.23 -10.44
N ASP A 70 -8.44 -12.30 -11.09
CA ASP A 70 -9.88 -12.56 -11.22
C ASP A 70 -10.47 -12.96 -9.87
N PHE A 71 -9.75 -13.77 -9.09
CA PHE A 71 -10.13 -14.10 -7.73
C PHE A 71 -10.23 -12.86 -6.81
N ALA A 72 -9.33 -11.89 -6.96
CA ALA A 72 -9.40 -10.61 -6.25
C ALA A 72 -10.70 -9.85 -6.54
N ARG A 73 -11.12 -9.83 -7.81
CA ARG A 73 -12.39 -9.22 -8.25
C ARG A 73 -13.59 -9.95 -7.65
N GLU A 74 -13.57 -11.28 -7.66
CA GLU A 74 -14.62 -12.11 -7.08
C GLU A 74 -14.78 -11.85 -5.58
N LEU A 75 -13.68 -11.87 -4.82
CA LEU A 75 -13.67 -11.56 -3.39
C LEU A 75 -14.22 -10.16 -3.09
N ALA A 76 -13.74 -9.14 -3.82
CA ALA A 76 -14.20 -7.76 -3.67
C ALA A 76 -15.70 -7.63 -3.94
N SER A 77 -16.23 -8.30 -4.98
CA SER A 77 -17.66 -8.31 -5.30
C SER A 77 -18.52 -8.97 -4.21
N GLY A 78 -17.94 -9.89 -3.44
CA GLY A 78 -18.56 -10.53 -2.28
C GLY A 78 -18.46 -9.72 -0.98
N GLY A 79 -17.92 -8.50 -1.04
CA GLY A 79 -17.78 -7.60 0.12
C GLY A 79 -16.52 -7.85 0.96
N THR A 80 -15.59 -8.69 0.50
CA THR A 80 -14.30 -8.90 1.17
C THR A 80 -13.36 -7.73 0.85
N LYS A 81 -12.66 -7.20 1.85
CA LYS A 81 -11.63 -6.17 1.61
C LYS A 81 -10.43 -6.84 0.95
N VAL A 82 -9.93 -6.25 -0.14
CA VAL A 82 -8.82 -6.82 -0.92
C VAL A 82 -7.71 -5.80 -1.10
N PHE A 83 -6.49 -6.20 -0.76
CA PHE A 83 -5.28 -5.44 -0.98
C PHE A 83 -4.48 -6.11 -2.12
N LEU A 84 -4.42 -5.46 -3.27
CA LEU A 84 -3.52 -5.85 -4.35
C LEU A 84 -2.11 -5.32 -4.11
N ASP A 85 -1.19 -6.20 -3.72
CA ASP A 85 0.20 -5.86 -3.47
C ASP A 85 1.07 -6.00 -4.72
N MET A 86 0.83 -5.12 -5.71
CA MET A 86 1.45 -5.18 -7.03
C MET A 86 2.69 -4.30 -7.19
N LYS A 87 2.93 -3.37 -6.25
CA LYS A 87 4.09 -2.46 -6.25
C LYS A 87 4.32 -1.81 -7.63
N LEU A 88 3.25 -1.32 -8.26
CA LEU A 88 3.32 -0.76 -9.61
C LEU A 88 4.42 0.31 -9.73
N LEU A 89 5.23 0.20 -10.78
CA LEU A 89 6.21 1.19 -11.18
C LEU A 89 6.46 1.08 -12.68
N ASP A 90 6.05 2.11 -13.41
CA ASP A 90 6.22 2.24 -14.85
C ASP A 90 6.10 3.75 -15.18
N ILE A 91 6.10 4.10 -16.47
CA ILE A 91 5.77 5.47 -16.90
C ILE A 91 4.34 5.82 -16.50
N ASP A 92 4.11 7.11 -16.26
CA ASP A 92 2.90 7.67 -15.67
C ASP A 92 1.61 7.17 -16.32
N ASN A 93 1.56 7.17 -17.65
CA ASN A 93 0.38 6.76 -18.41
C ASN A 93 0.08 5.26 -18.29
N THR A 94 1.11 4.42 -18.16
CA THR A 94 0.93 2.97 -17.94
C THR A 94 0.36 2.74 -16.54
N VAL A 95 0.91 3.41 -15.53
CA VAL A 95 0.43 3.32 -14.15
C VAL A 95 -1.00 3.83 -14.04
N ALA A 96 -1.33 4.99 -14.62
CA ALA A 96 -2.67 5.56 -14.61
C ALA A 96 -3.70 4.59 -15.20
N LYS A 97 -3.44 4.05 -16.39
CA LYS A 97 -4.33 3.05 -17.04
C LYS A 97 -4.45 1.75 -16.25
N GLY A 98 -3.37 1.32 -15.59
CA GLY A 98 -3.40 0.19 -14.67
C GLY A 98 -4.35 0.47 -13.50
N VAL A 99 -4.20 1.63 -12.85
CA VAL A 99 -5.04 2.07 -11.74
C VAL A 99 -6.51 2.19 -12.15
N GLU A 100 -6.82 2.77 -13.31
CA GLU A 100 -8.20 2.87 -13.84
C GLU A 100 -8.87 1.50 -13.98
N ASN A 101 -8.12 0.45 -14.34
CA ASN A 101 -8.65 -0.90 -14.41
C ASN A 101 -8.79 -1.55 -13.04
N ILE A 102 -7.87 -1.27 -12.12
CA ILE A 102 -7.92 -1.79 -10.74
C ILE A 102 -9.08 -1.17 -9.96
N VAL A 103 -9.39 0.12 -10.16
CA VAL A 103 -10.59 0.77 -9.60
C VAL A 103 -11.85 -0.04 -9.94
N LYS A 104 -11.98 -0.50 -11.19
CA LYS A 104 -13.14 -1.30 -11.65
C LYS A 104 -13.19 -2.71 -11.05
N MET A 105 -12.13 -3.16 -10.37
CA MET A 105 -12.14 -4.44 -9.65
C MET A 105 -12.80 -4.32 -8.28
N GLY A 106 -12.99 -3.11 -7.75
CA GLY A 106 -13.59 -2.88 -6.43
C GLY A 106 -12.67 -3.23 -5.26
N VAL A 107 -11.37 -3.37 -5.50
CA VAL A 107 -10.40 -3.67 -4.43
C VAL A 107 -10.20 -2.46 -3.50
N THR A 108 -9.83 -2.73 -2.25
CA THR A 108 -9.73 -1.72 -1.19
C THR A 108 -8.39 -0.98 -1.20
N MET A 109 -7.30 -1.69 -1.48
CA MET A 109 -5.94 -1.14 -1.47
C MET A 109 -5.13 -1.60 -2.67
N LEU A 110 -4.19 -0.75 -3.11
CA LEU A 110 -3.21 -1.05 -4.14
C LEU A 110 -1.84 -0.46 -3.78
N THR A 111 -0.77 -1.23 -3.92
CA THR A 111 0.60 -0.69 -3.79
C THR A 111 1.18 -0.20 -5.11
N LEU A 112 1.96 0.88 -5.00
CA LEU A 112 2.92 1.36 -5.98
C LEU A 112 4.23 1.73 -5.30
N HIS A 113 5.35 1.71 -6.01
CA HIS A 113 6.58 2.27 -5.46
C HIS A 113 6.45 3.79 -5.26
N ALA A 114 6.93 4.30 -4.13
CA ALA A 114 6.79 5.69 -3.72
C ALA A 114 7.72 6.66 -4.49
N TYR A 115 7.59 6.68 -5.81
CA TYR A 115 8.21 7.67 -6.69
C TYR A 115 7.22 8.81 -6.93
N PRO A 116 7.59 10.08 -6.69
CA PRO A 116 6.64 11.20 -6.73
C PRO A 116 5.82 11.30 -8.01
N LYS A 117 6.44 11.01 -9.16
CA LYS A 117 5.78 11.08 -10.48
C LYS A 117 4.74 9.96 -10.64
N THR A 118 5.11 8.72 -10.31
CA THR A 118 4.23 7.55 -10.27
C THR A 118 3.06 7.74 -9.30
N MET A 119 3.34 8.24 -8.09
CA MET A 119 2.31 8.51 -7.08
C MET A 119 1.27 9.51 -7.57
N ARG A 120 1.69 10.66 -8.11
CA ARG A 120 0.76 11.67 -8.64
C ARG A 120 -0.10 11.13 -9.77
N ALA A 121 0.49 10.35 -10.69
CA ALA A 121 -0.26 9.75 -11.79
C ALA A 121 -1.32 8.75 -11.30
N ALA A 122 -0.98 7.89 -10.35
CA ALA A 122 -1.91 6.94 -9.75
C ALA A 122 -3.04 7.66 -8.98
N VAL A 123 -2.68 8.67 -8.19
CA VAL A 123 -3.63 9.45 -7.39
C VAL A 123 -4.63 10.20 -8.27
N GLU A 124 -4.20 10.78 -9.39
CA GLU A 124 -5.12 11.42 -10.33
C GLU A 124 -6.04 10.38 -10.99
N ALA A 125 -5.52 9.21 -11.39
CA ALA A 125 -6.30 8.14 -12.00
C ALA A 125 -7.35 7.51 -11.06
N ALA A 126 -7.13 7.58 -9.74
CA ALA A 126 -8.05 7.09 -8.72
C ALA A 126 -8.98 8.17 -8.15
N LYS A 127 -8.94 9.40 -8.66
CA LYS A 127 -9.71 10.52 -8.12
C LYS A 127 -11.22 10.26 -8.15
N GLY A 128 -11.90 10.52 -7.03
CA GLY A 128 -13.34 10.27 -6.88
C GLY A 128 -13.71 8.80 -6.64
N THR A 129 -12.74 7.97 -6.28
CA THR A 129 -12.94 6.55 -5.93
C THR A 129 -12.47 6.28 -4.51
N ASP A 130 -12.91 5.17 -3.92
CA ASP A 130 -12.51 4.75 -2.58
C ASP A 130 -11.20 3.92 -2.56
N LEU A 131 -10.49 3.80 -3.69
CA LEU A 131 -9.27 3.00 -3.75
C LEU A 131 -8.14 3.65 -2.93
N CYS A 132 -7.71 2.97 -1.86
CA CYS A 132 -6.59 3.43 -1.05
C CYS A 132 -5.25 3.04 -1.70
N LEU A 133 -4.58 4.03 -2.29
CA LEU A 133 -3.25 3.87 -2.86
C LEU A 133 -2.17 3.92 -1.76
N LEU A 134 -1.31 2.91 -1.72
CA LEU A 134 -0.22 2.79 -0.76
C LEU A 134 1.15 2.96 -1.43
N GLY A 135 1.96 3.89 -0.90
CA GLY A 135 3.34 4.08 -1.35
C GLY A 135 4.30 3.12 -0.66
N VAL A 136 4.92 2.22 -1.41
CA VAL A 136 6.01 1.36 -0.93
C VAL A 136 7.29 2.18 -0.89
N THR A 137 7.82 2.36 0.32
CA THR A 137 9.01 3.19 0.57
C THR A 137 10.28 2.45 0.18
N VAL A 138 10.98 1.81 1.12
CA VAL A 138 12.10 0.90 0.88
C VAL A 138 11.62 -0.51 1.21
N LEU A 139 12.02 -1.52 0.42
CA LEU A 139 11.66 -2.89 0.74
C LEU A 139 12.40 -3.30 2.02
N THR A 140 11.72 -3.93 2.96
CA THR A 140 12.29 -4.32 4.25
C THR A 140 13.42 -5.35 4.14
N SER A 141 13.64 -5.91 2.95
CA SER A 141 14.74 -6.80 2.63
C SER A 141 15.99 -6.08 2.10
N MET A 142 15.91 -4.77 1.87
CA MET A 142 17.01 -3.98 1.32
C MET A 142 17.83 -3.31 2.43
N ASP A 143 19.14 -3.33 2.27
CA ASP A 143 20.09 -2.67 3.16
C ASP A 143 20.78 -1.46 2.51
N GLU A 144 21.79 -0.91 3.20
CA GLU A 144 22.57 0.24 2.71
C GLU A 144 23.32 -0.08 1.40
N GLN A 145 23.84 -1.30 1.24
CA GLN A 145 24.54 -1.70 0.03
C GLN A 145 23.57 -1.80 -1.14
N ASP A 146 22.37 -2.33 -0.93
CA ASP A 146 21.31 -2.33 -1.94
C ASP A 146 20.94 -0.91 -2.38
N MET A 147 20.93 0.06 -1.46
CA MET A 147 20.67 1.47 -1.79
C MET A 147 21.78 2.06 -2.66
N ILE A 148 23.04 1.80 -2.31
CA ILE A 148 24.20 2.24 -3.08
C ILE A 148 24.18 1.63 -4.48
N ASP A 149 23.97 0.32 -4.59
CA ASP A 149 23.94 -0.41 -5.87
C ASP A 149 22.78 0.05 -6.77
N ALA A 150 21.64 0.42 -6.15
CA ALA A 150 20.50 1.02 -6.85
C ALA A 150 20.72 2.50 -7.22
N GLY A 151 21.84 3.11 -6.80
CA GLY A 151 22.21 4.49 -7.13
C GLY A 151 21.60 5.56 -6.23
N TYR A 152 21.19 5.20 -5.01
CA TYR A 152 20.73 6.18 -4.02
C TYR A 152 21.89 6.73 -3.19
N GLU A 153 21.79 8.01 -2.85
CA GLU A 153 22.73 8.70 -1.96
C GLU A 153 22.32 8.62 -0.47
N TYR A 154 21.12 8.10 -0.20
CA TYR A 154 20.54 8.03 1.15
C TYR A 154 20.59 6.61 1.70
N ASP A 155 20.79 6.50 3.01
CA ASP A 155 20.54 5.25 3.73
C ASP A 155 19.04 4.88 3.68
N PRO A 156 18.69 3.60 3.93
CA PRO A 156 17.30 3.14 3.88
C PRO A 156 16.33 3.98 4.73
N HIS A 157 16.70 4.26 5.99
CA HIS A 157 15.83 4.98 6.92
C HIS A 157 15.58 6.42 6.45
N THR A 158 16.63 7.14 6.04
CA THR A 158 16.48 8.50 5.49
C THR A 158 15.61 8.51 4.23
N LEU A 159 15.77 7.52 3.35
CA LEU A 159 14.95 7.40 2.14
C LEU A 159 13.49 7.11 2.46
N VAL A 160 13.20 6.28 3.47
CA VAL A 160 11.84 5.99 3.95
C VAL A 160 11.14 7.26 4.44
N LEU A 161 11.79 8.06 5.28
CA LEU A 161 11.21 9.31 5.79
C LEU A 161 10.93 10.30 4.66
N ARG A 162 11.88 10.46 3.74
CA ARG A 162 11.73 11.33 2.57
C ARG A 162 10.57 10.89 1.66
N ARG A 163 10.46 9.58 1.39
CA ARG A 163 9.35 9.02 0.58
C ARG A 163 8.01 9.18 1.28
N SER A 164 7.97 9.11 2.61
CA SER A 164 6.75 9.31 3.40
C SER A 164 6.23 10.74 3.27
N GLU A 165 7.11 11.73 3.36
CA GLU A 165 6.76 13.14 3.11
C GLU A 165 6.28 13.35 1.66
N GLN A 166 6.96 12.75 0.69
CA GLN A 166 6.56 12.82 -0.70
C GLN A 166 5.20 12.18 -0.98
N ALA A 167 4.86 11.08 -0.30
CA ALA A 167 3.57 10.44 -0.43
C ALA A 167 2.45 11.29 0.16
N LEU A 168 2.68 11.93 1.30
CA LEU A 168 1.77 12.92 1.87
C LEU A 168 1.49 14.04 0.84
N HIS A 169 2.53 14.64 0.28
CA HIS A 169 2.39 15.70 -0.72
C HIS A 169 1.77 15.23 -2.04
N ALA A 170 1.97 13.97 -2.42
CA ALA A 170 1.34 13.40 -3.62
C ALA A 170 -0.15 13.07 -3.40
N GLY A 171 -0.64 13.11 -2.15
CA GLY A 171 -2.01 12.78 -1.81
C GLY A 171 -2.27 11.26 -1.85
N MET A 172 -1.29 10.46 -1.44
CA MET A 172 -1.48 9.02 -1.26
C MET A 172 -2.45 8.72 -0.11
N GLY A 173 -3.13 7.57 -0.17
CA GLY A 173 -4.00 7.10 0.91
C GLY A 173 -3.23 6.46 2.07
N GLY A 174 -1.98 6.03 1.82
CA GLY A 174 -1.10 5.52 2.87
C GLY A 174 0.29 5.15 2.40
N ILE A 175 1.06 4.59 3.33
CA ILE A 175 2.45 4.18 3.18
C ILE A 175 2.64 2.75 3.64
N VAL A 176 3.52 2.03 2.95
CA VAL A 176 4.11 0.76 3.42
C VAL A 176 5.53 1.02 3.91
N CYS A 177 5.81 0.62 5.15
CA CYS A 177 7.13 0.71 5.81
C CYS A 177 7.33 -0.47 6.77
N SER A 178 8.53 -0.61 7.34
CA SER A 178 8.77 -1.61 8.39
C SER A 178 8.01 -1.27 9.69
N ALA A 179 7.91 -2.23 10.60
CA ALA A 179 7.30 -1.99 11.91
C ALA A 179 8.17 -1.03 12.76
N GLU A 180 9.48 -1.09 12.59
CA GLU A 180 10.48 -0.26 13.26
C GLU A 180 10.38 1.21 12.82
N GLU A 181 10.01 1.45 11.56
CA GLU A 181 9.85 2.80 10.99
C GLU A 181 8.47 3.41 11.24
N ALA A 182 7.48 2.59 11.63
CA ALA A 182 6.08 2.99 11.66
C ALA A 182 5.80 4.23 12.51
N GLU A 183 6.48 4.36 13.66
CA GLU A 183 6.31 5.53 14.54
C GLU A 183 6.88 6.81 13.90
N ALA A 184 8.04 6.72 13.27
CA ALA A 184 8.67 7.85 12.58
C ALA A 184 7.86 8.27 11.35
N VAL A 185 7.39 7.30 10.56
CA VAL A 185 6.48 7.54 9.43
C VAL A 185 5.19 8.19 9.90
N ARG A 186 4.56 7.69 10.98
CA ARG A 186 3.32 8.25 11.54
C ARG A 186 3.46 9.73 11.92
N ARG A 187 4.61 10.15 12.46
CA ARG A 187 4.87 11.57 12.76
C ARG A 187 4.90 12.44 11.50
N ILE A 188 5.32 11.90 10.36
CA ILE A 188 5.39 12.62 9.09
C ILE A 188 4.02 12.67 8.42
N VAL A 189 3.35 11.52 8.29
CA VAL A 189 2.14 11.41 7.47
C VAL A 189 0.85 11.78 8.20
N GLY A 190 0.93 12.08 9.49
CA GLY A 190 -0.23 12.44 10.32
C GLY A 190 -1.12 11.23 10.64
N PRO A 191 -2.26 11.41 11.32
CA PRO A 191 -3.13 10.32 11.77
C PRO A 191 -3.96 9.67 10.65
N ASP A 192 -4.22 10.41 9.56
CA ASP A 192 -5.23 10.02 8.57
C ASP A 192 -4.72 9.02 7.53
N LEU A 193 -3.45 9.12 7.14
CA LEU A 193 -2.86 8.19 6.16
C LEU A 193 -2.73 6.79 6.76
N ALA A 194 -3.05 5.75 5.98
CA ALA A 194 -2.79 4.39 6.40
C ALA A 194 -1.27 4.16 6.55
N VAL A 195 -0.85 3.48 7.62
CA VAL A 195 0.52 2.98 7.79
C VAL A 195 0.42 1.47 7.86
N VAL A 196 0.85 0.81 6.79
CA VAL A 196 0.73 -0.64 6.60
C VAL A 196 2.11 -1.27 6.78
N THR A 197 2.24 -2.13 7.78
CA THR A 197 3.50 -2.80 8.13
C THR A 197 3.42 -4.28 7.77
N PRO A 198 4.13 -4.76 6.73
CA PRO A 198 4.14 -6.17 6.38
C PRO A 198 4.98 -6.98 7.38
N GLY A 199 4.86 -8.31 7.35
CA GLY A 199 5.74 -9.21 8.10
C GLY A 199 5.47 -9.32 9.60
N ILE A 200 4.26 -8.97 10.06
CA ILE A 200 3.86 -9.15 11.47
C ILE A 200 3.87 -10.65 11.82
N ARG A 201 4.68 -11.01 12.83
CA ARG A 201 4.75 -12.36 13.38
C ARG A 201 4.08 -12.39 14.76
N PRO A 202 3.06 -13.23 14.98
CA PRO A 202 2.47 -13.41 16.31
C PRO A 202 3.51 -13.90 17.32
N SER A 203 3.40 -13.45 18.57
CA SER A 203 4.20 -14.02 19.66
C SER A 203 3.93 -15.53 19.78
N GLY A 204 4.96 -16.36 19.64
CA GLY A 204 4.87 -17.82 19.76
C GLY A 204 4.78 -18.60 18.44
N SER A 205 4.92 -17.94 17.28
CA SER A 205 5.19 -18.66 16.02
C SER A 205 6.68 -18.99 15.93
N ASP A 206 7.04 -20.26 16.10
CA ASP A 206 8.39 -20.76 15.82
C ASP A 206 8.69 -20.76 14.31
N HIS A 207 9.99 -20.72 13.99
CA HIS A 207 10.58 -20.58 12.66
C HIS A 207 10.11 -21.59 11.60
#